data_AF-X6GUL8-F1
#
_entry.id   AF-X6GUL8-F1
#
_cell.length_a   1.000
_cell.length_b   1.000
_cell.length_c   1.000
_cell.angle_alpha   90.00
_cell.angle_beta   90.00
_cell.angle_gamma   90.00
#
_symmetry.space_group_name_H-M   'P 1'
#
loop_
_entity.id
_entity.type
_entity.pdbx_description
1 polymer ?
#
loop_
_entity_poly.entity_id
_entity_poly.type
_entity_poly.pdbx_seq_one_letter_code
_entity_poly.pdbx_strand_id
1 'polypeptide(L)'
;MPFRTYVDIKSIAELNDHADKFPGGIIGIDAGSGLMQSADATVKAYGLKLNLVPGSEAAMEAAFQRAYSKNEPIVVTTWEPLPMWRKFKMRYLEDPKKTMMSEPFYCFHVTSKDFESNFPKAQAFLTRFHIPNDEEAKIMGWIDGGIKPEDAASKWIGEVKGKGIIEPWLA
;
A
#
# COMPACT_ATOMS: atom_id res chain seq x y z
N MET A 1 -18.53 3.26 18.82
CA MET A 1 -19.08 4.42 18.10
C MET A 1 -19.27 4.06 16.63
N PRO A 2 -20.42 4.41 16.02
CA PRO A 2 -20.62 4.22 14.58
C PRO A 2 -19.60 5.06 13.80
N PHE A 3 -19.12 4.49 12.70
CA PHE A 3 -18.19 5.11 11.75
C PHE A 3 -18.80 6.40 11.22
N ARG A 4 -18.28 7.56 11.64
CA ARG A 4 -18.60 8.83 11.00
C ARG A 4 -17.59 9.04 9.88
N THR A 5 -18.04 8.87 8.66
CA THR A 5 -17.31 9.38 7.51
C THR A 5 -17.52 10.88 7.50
N TYR A 6 -16.47 11.62 7.86
CA TYR A 6 -16.52 13.08 7.91
C TYR A 6 -16.79 13.70 6.52
N VAL A 7 -16.61 12.89 5.47
CA VAL A 7 -17.12 13.11 4.12
C VAL A 7 -17.76 11.82 3.62
N ASP A 8 -19.05 11.86 3.28
CA ASP A 8 -19.76 10.72 2.67
C ASP A 8 -19.54 10.69 1.15
N ILE A 9 -18.29 10.45 0.74
CA ILE A 9 -17.92 10.19 -0.67
C ILE A 9 -17.53 8.73 -0.86
N LYS A 10 -17.96 8.12 -1.96
CA LYS A 10 -17.66 6.71 -2.25
C LYS A 10 -16.84 6.53 -3.51
N SER A 11 -16.83 7.51 -4.41
CA SER A 11 -16.09 7.45 -5.67
C SER A 11 -15.13 8.62 -5.85
N ILE A 12 -14.06 8.39 -6.62
CA ILE A 12 -13.15 9.42 -7.13
C ILE A 12 -13.92 10.49 -7.91
N ALA A 13 -15.01 10.12 -8.59
CA ALA A 13 -15.84 11.06 -9.35
C ALA A 13 -16.45 12.17 -8.49
N GLU A 14 -16.69 11.92 -7.20
CA GLU A 14 -17.33 12.85 -6.26
C GLU A 14 -16.32 13.83 -5.64
N LEU A 15 -15.01 13.62 -5.82
CA LEU A 15 -13.98 14.46 -5.18
C LEU A 15 -14.07 15.93 -5.59
N ASN A 16 -14.47 16.20 -6.83
CA ASN A 16 -14.60 17.57 -7.35
C ASN A 16 -15.75 18.36 -6.72
N ASP A 17 -16.82 17.68 -6.31
CA ASP A 17 -17.99 18.28 -5.67
C ASP A 17 -17.72 18.58 -4.18
N HIS A 18 -16.61 18.08 -3.65
CA HIS A 18 -16.18 18.22 -2.27
C HIS A 18 -14.73 18.71 -2.14
N ALA A 19 -14.19 19.34 -3.19
CA ALA A 19 -12.79 19.75 -3.23
C ALA A 19 -12.43 20.75 -2.10
N ASP A 20 -13.39 21.57 -1.68
CA ASP A 20 -13.28 22.52 -0.57
C ASP A 20 -12.99 21.83 0.78
N LYS A 21 -13.40 20.57 0.93
CA LYS A 21 -13.14 19.78 2.13
C LYS A 21 -11.73 19.21 2.21
N PHE A 22 -10.97 19.26 1.12
CA PHE A 22 -9.61 18.70 1.03
C PHE A 22 -8.60 19.79 0.63
N PRO A 23 -8.42 20.84 1.44
CA PRO A 23 -7.53 21.96 1.10
C PRO A 23 -6.05 21.55 0.97
N GLY A 24 -5.67 20.43 1.58
CA GLY A 24 -4.33 19.83 1.45
C GLY A 24 -4.11 19.02 0.17
N GLY A 25 -5.14 18.83 -0.66
CA GLY A 25 -5.09 17.99 -1.85
C GLY A 25 -5.11 16.49 -1.53
N ILE A 26 -4.59 15.70 -2.46
CA ILE A 26 -4.41 14.25 -2.34
C ILE A 26 -3.00 14.01 -1.83
N ILE A 27 -2.86 13.50 -0.61
CA ILE A 27 -1.54 13.30 0.01
C ILE A 27 -0.92 12.02 -0.53
N GLY A 28 0.20 12.16 -1.22
CA GLY A 28 0.91 11.09 -1.89
C GLY A 28 2.15 10.59 -1.13
N ILE A 29 2.84 9.67 -1.79
CA ILE A 29 4.13 9.11 -1.38
C ILE A 29 5.25 9.62 -2.29
N ASP A 30 6.33 8.86 -2.45
CA ASP A 30 7.46 9.18 -3.31
C ASP A 30 7.03 9.42 -4.76
N ALA A 31 7.37 10.60 -5.29
CA ALA A 31 6.93 11.07 -6.61
C ALA A 31 7.33 10.13 -7.77
N GLY A 32 8.42 9.37 -7.62
CA GLY A 32 8.90 8.42 -8.63
C GLY A 32 8.18 7.08 -8.62
N SER A 33 7.33 6.79 -7.63
CA SER A 33 6.66 5.50 -7.51
C SER A 33 5.61 5.29 -8.61
N GLY A 34 5.40 4.02 -9.00
CA GLY A 34 4.33 3.66 -9.95
C GLY A 34 2.95 4.08 -9.46
N LEU A 35 2.70 4.02 -8.14
CA LEU A 35 1.45 4.49 -7.54
C LEU A 35 1.22 6.00 -7.78
N MET A 36 2.25 6.83 -7.64
CA MET A 36 2.14 8.26 -7.89
C MET A 36 1.93 8.58 -9.38
N GLN A 37 2.48 7.77 -10.29
CA GLN A 37 2.21 7.89 -11.73
C GLN A 37 0.74 7.58 -12.05
N SER A 38 0.18 6.50 -11.49
CA SER A 38 -1.24 6.17 -11.64
C SER A 38 -2.16 7.23 -10.99
N ALA A 39 -1.76 7.78 -9.84
CA ALA A 39 -2.50 8.85 -9.17
C ALA A 39 -2.52 10.14 -10.01
N ASP A 40 -1.40 10.53 -10.61
CA ASP A 40 -1.33 11.68 -11.52
C ASP A 40 -2.20 11.46 -12.78
N ALA A 41 -2.14 10.28 -13.37
CA ALA A 41 -3.02 9.91 -14.49
C ALA A 41 -4.50 9.98 -14.11
N THR A 42 -4.85 9.55 -12.89
CA THR A 42 -6.20 9.62 -12.33
C THR A 42 -6.67 11.05 -12.13
N VAL A 43 -5.84 11.91 -11.53
CA VAL A 43 -6.13 13.34 -11.37
C VAL A 43 -6.47 13.97 -12.72
N LYS A 44 -5.67 13.69 -13.76
CA LYS A 44 -5.91 14.18 -15.12
C LYS A 44 -7.17 13.61 -15.75
N ALA A 45 -7.36 12.29 -15.66
CA ALA A 45 -8.49 11.61 -16.29
C ALA A 45 -9.85 12.03 -15.72
N TYR A 46 -9.90 12.36 -14.42
CA TYR A 46 -11.10 12.88 -13.76
C TYR A 46 -11.20 14.40 -13.80
N GLY A 47 -10.17 15.11 -14.26
CA GLY A 47 -10.12 16.57 -14.20
C GLY A 47 -10.24 17.06 -12.76
N LEU A 48 -9.54 16.41 -11.83
CA LEU A 48 -9.65 16.74 -10.41
C LEU A 48 -9.12 18.15 -10.13
N LYS A 49 -9.87 18.92 -9.34
CA LYS A 49 -9.47 20.23 -8.81
C LYS A 49 -8.44 20.12 -7.69
N LEU A 50 -8.32 18.92 -7.10
CA LEU A 50 -7.36 18.62 -6.05
C LEU A 50 -5.99 18.36 -6.65
N ASN A 51 -4.95 18.96 -6.07
CA ASN A 51 -3.58 18.69 -6.44
C ASN A 51 -3.09 17.38 -5.79
N LEU A 52 -2.31 16.58 -6.52
CA LEU A 52 -1.54 15.48 -5.96
C LEU A 52 -0.28 16.03 -5.30
N VAL A 53 -0.10 15.78 -4.01
CA VAL A 53 1.01 16.30 -3.22
C VAL A 53 2.04 15.19 -2.98
N PRO A 54 3.24 15.26 -3.60
CA PRO A 54 4.28 14.27 -3.36
C PRO A 54 4.86 14.36 -1.95
N GLY A 55 5.36 13.24 -1.44
CA GLY A 55 5.93 13.13 -0.11
C GLY A 55 6.72 11.84 0.06
N SER A 56 6.52 11.17 1.19
CA SER A 56 7.01 9.82 1.49
C SER A 56 5.90 9.02 2.15
N GLU A 57 6.02 7.69 2.17
CA GLU A 57 5.08 6.82 2.90
C GLU A 57 4.90 7.26 4.36
N ALA A 58 6.00 7.48 5.09
CA ALA A 58 5.95 7.94 6.48
C ALA A 58 5.26 9.31 6.63
N ALA A 59 5.45 10.23 5.68
CA ALA A 59 4.78 11.53 5.71
C ALA A 59 3.27 11.41 5.43
N MET A 60 2.89 10.55 4.48
CA MET A 60 1.50 10.23 4.16
C MET A 60 0.78 9.60 5.35
N GLU A 61 1.38 8.59 5.98
CA GLU A 61 0.82 7.94 7.18
C GLU A 61 0.65 8.92 8.33
N ALA A 62 1.65 9.76 8.58
CA ALA A 62 1.58 10.76 9.64
C ALA A 62 0.50 11.82 9.35
N ALA A 63 0.31 12.21 8.09
CA ALA A 63 -0.77 13.11 7.70
C ALA A 63 -2.15 12.47 7.90
N PHE A 64 -2.30 11.21 7.48
CA PHE A 64 -3.51 10.41 7.71
C PHE A 64 -3.83 10.30 9.20
N GLN A 65 -2.86 9.90 10.02
CA GLN A 65 -3.05 9.73 11.46
C GLN A 65 -3.48 11.04 12.14
N ARG A 66 -2.87 12.18 11.78
CA ARG A 66 -3.25 13.49 12.31
C ARG A 66 -4.70 13.84 11.94
N ALA A 67 -5.07 13.72 10.65
CA ALA A 67 -6.43 14.00 10.21
C ALA A 67 -7.45 13.06 10.87
N TYR A 68 -7.13 11.78 10.96
CA TYR A 68 -7.96 10.77 11.62
C TYR A 68 -8.20 11.12 13.10
N SER A 69 -7.15 11.52 13.84
CA SER A 69 -7.27 11.89 15.26
C SER A 69 -8.13 13.14 15.50
N LYS A 70 -8.17 14.05 14.52
CA LYS A 70 -8.93 15.31 14.56
C LYS A 70 -10.31 15.20 13.92
N ASN A 71 -10.66 14.04 13.37
CA ASN A 71 -11.89 13.84 12.62
C ASN A 71 -11.99 14.79 11.40
N GLU A 72 -10.86 15.06 10.76
CA GLU A 72 -10.74 15.91 9.58
C GLU A 72 -10.76 15.07 8.29
N PRO A 73 -11.38 15.57 7.20
CA PRO A 73 -11.31 14.94 5.89
C PRO A 73 -9.87 14.81 5.37
N ILE A 74 -9.53 13.66 4.81
CA ILE A 74 -8.27 13.45 4.09
C ILE A 74 -8.45 12.43 2.97
N VAL A 75 -7.73 12.62 1.87
CA VAL A 75 -7.56 11.65 0.78
C VAL A 75 -6.08 11.40 0.62
N VAL A 76 -5.68 10.13 0.59
CA VAL A 76 -4.28 9.72 0.46
C VAL A 76 -4.13 8.69 -0.65
N THR A 77 -2.95 8.57 -1.24
CA THR A 77 -2.58 7.37 -1.99
C THR A 77 -2.12 6.30 -1.01
N THR A 78 -2.61 5.07 -1.18
CA THR A 78 -2.32 3.95 -0.26
C THR A 78 -2.54 2.61 -0.98
N TRP A 79 -2.04 1.53 -0.41
CA TRP A 79 -2.18 0.16 -0.88
C TRP A 79 -2.28 -0.80 0.31
N GLU A 80 -2.73 -2.02 0.07
CA GLU A 80 -2.67 -3.11 1.03
C GLU A 80 -1.43 -3.97 0.73
N PRO A 81 -0.78 -4.57 1.75
CA PRO A 81 -1.28 -4.77 3.10
C PRO A 81 -0.64 -3.85 4.17
N LEU A 82 -0.51 -2.54 3.91
CA LEU A 82 0.09 -1.61 4.88
C LEU A 82 -0.53 -1.73 6.29
N PRO A 83 0.26 -1.66 7.39
CA PRO A 83 -0.26 -1.82 8.76
C PRO A 83 -1.39 -0.85 9.12
N MET A 84 -1.44 0.32 8.49
CA MET A 84 -2.48 1.32 8.70
C MET A 84 -3.90 0.81 8.39
N TRP A 85 -4.07 -0.12 7.43
CA TRP A 85 -5.38 -0.69 7.06
C TRP A 85 -6.01 -1.52 8.18
N ARG A 86 -5.18 -2.09 9.06
CA ARG A 86 -5.63 -2.80 10.26
C ARG A 86 -5.85 -1.87 11.46
N LYS A 87 -5.07 -0.79 11.53
CA LYS A 87 -5.08 0.17 12.66
C LYS A 87 -6.24 1.16 12.55
N PHE A 88 -6.60 1.58 11.34
CA PHE A 88 -7.59 2.63 11.11
C PHE A 88 -8.76 2.13 10.27
N LYS A 89 -9.94 2.69 10.54
CA LYS A 89 -11.11 2.45 9.68
C LYS A 89 -11.02 3.35 8.45
N MET A 90 -10.66 2.77 7.32
CA MET A 90 -10.52 3.46 6.03
C MET A 90 -11.20 2.64 4.91
N ARG A 91 -11.35 3.26 3.74
CA ARG A 91 -11.92 2.63 2.54
C ARG A 91 -11.21 3.15 1.30
N TYR A 92 -11.16 2.35 0.25
CA TYR A 92 -10.88 2.84 -1.09
C TYR A 92 -12.08 3.66 -1.61
N LEU A 93 -11.79 4.64 -2.45
CA LEU A 93 -12.79 5.27 -3.30
C LEU A 93 -12.93 4.43 -4.56
N GLU A 94 -14.18 4.22 -5.00
CA GLU A 94 -14.48 3.58 -6.27
C GLU A 94 -13.87 4.38 -7.42
N ASP A 95 -13.19 3.68 -8.32
CA ASP A 95 -12.57 4.21 -9.53
C ASP A 95 -13.31 3.68 -10.79
N PRO A 96 -14.45 4.30 -11.19
CA PRO A 96 -15.19 3.92 -12.40
C PRO A 96 -14.37 3.92 -13.69
N LYS A 97 -13.32 4.76 -13.80
CA LYS A 97 -12.48 4.86 -15.00
C LYS A 97 -11.30 3.89 -14.97
N LYS A 98 -11.05 3.26 -13.82
CA LYS A 98 -9.96 2.30 -13.59
C LYS A 98 -8.57 2.88 -13.93
N THR A 99 -8.34 4.13 -13.55
CA THR A 99 -7.10 4.86 -13.83
C THR A 99 -6.05 4.69 -12.75
N MET A 100 -6.46 4.44 -11.50
CA MET A 100 -5.54 4.05 -10.43
C MET A 100 -5.02 2.63 -10.69
N MET A 101 -5.91 1.77 -11.17
CA MET A 101 -5.66 0.36 -11.36
C MET A 101 -6.62 -0.24 -12.38
N SER A 102 -6.11 -0.58 -13.56
CA SER A 102 -6.89 -1.27 -14.61
C SER A 102 -7.04 -2.77 -14.35
N GLU A 103 -6.06 -3.36 -13.66
CA GLU A 103 -5.96 -4.80 -13.32
C GLU A 103 -5.41 -4.96 -11.89
N PRO A 104 -5.70 -6.07 -11.17
CA PRO A 104 -5.16 -6.30 -9.82
C PRO A 104 -3.63 -6.12 -9.73
N PHE A 105 -3.14 -5.46 -8.68
CA PHE A 105 -1.70 -5.39 -8.42
C PHE A 105 -1.17 -6.75 -7.96
N TYR A 106 -0.05 -7.15 -8.56
CA TYR A 106 0.76 -8.29 -8.13
C TYR A 106 2.18 -7.80 -7.85
N CYS A 107 2.81 -8.36 -6.82
CA CYS A 107 4.24 -8.23 -6.61
C CYS A 107 4.94 -9.35 -7.38
N PHE A 108 5.85 -8.98 -8.29
CA PHE A 108 6.60 -9.93 -9.11
C PHE A 108 8.06 -9.99 -8.68
N HIS A 109 8.64 -11.19 -8.70
CA HIS A 109 10.10 -11.34 -8.70
C HIS A 109 10.59 -11.21 -10.14
N VAL A 110 11.45 -10.23 -10.40
CA VAL A 110 12.05 -10.01 -11.71
C VAL A 110 13.53 -10.35 -11.62
N THR A 111 13.99 -11.23 -12.50
CA THR A 111 15.38 -11.70 -12.56
C THR A 111 16.01 -11.35 -13.92
N SER A 112 17.34 -11.38 -14.01
CA SER A 112 18.03 -11.21 -15.30
C SER A 112 17.78 -12.42 -16.22
N LYS A 113 17.93 -12.23 -17.54
CA LYS A 113 17.65 -13.28 -18.53
C LYS A 113 18.47 -14.56 -18.34
N ASP A 114 19.67 -14.44 -17.78
CA ASP A 114 20.62 -15.53 -17.52
C ASP A 114 20.55 -16.07 -16.08
N PHE A 115 19.66 -15.52 -15.24
CA PHE A 115 19.61 -15.83 -13.82
C PHE A 115 19.31 -17.31 -13.55
N GLU A 116 18.36 -17.91 -14.26
CA GLU A 116 18.02 -19.33 -14.09
C GLU A 116 19.19 -20.25 -14.43
N SER A 117 19.90 -19.96 -15.52
CA SER A 117 21.09 -20.71 -15.93
C SER A 117 22.22 -20.62 -14.90
N ASN A 118 22.41 -19.44 -14.33
CA ASN A 118 23.49 -19.18 -13.36
C ASN A 118 23.12 -19.67 -11.94
N PHE A 119 21.85 -19.61 -11.56
CA PHE A 119 21.36 -19.84 -10.20
C PHE A 119 20.07 -20.68 -10.16
N PRO A 120 20.06 -21.91 -10.68
CA PRO A 120 18.83 -22.71 -10.83
C PRO A 120 18.11 -22.97 -9.50
N LYS A 121 18.86 -23.15 -8.40
CA LYS A 121 18.28 -23.30 -7.06
C LYS A 121 17.60 -22.03 -6.54
N ALA A 122 18.21 -20.86 -6.79
CA ALA A 122 17.62 -19.58 -6.39
C ALA A 122 16.39 -19.25 -7.25
N GLN A 123 16.42 -19.58 -8.54
CA GLN A 123 15.26 -19.46 -9.42
C GLN A 123 14.09 -20.30 -8.90
N ALA A 124 14.33 -21.57 -8.55
CA ALA A 124 13.31 -22.44 -7.98
C ALA A 124 12.74 -21.88 -6.66
N PHE A 125 13.59 -21.34 -5.79
CA PHE A 125 13.16 -20.66 -4.57
C PHE A 125 12.26 -19.45 -4.87
N LEU A 126 12.71 -18.51 -5.71
CA LEU A 126 11.95 -17.28 -6.06
C LEU A 126 10.63 -17.57 -6.77
N THR A 127 10.54 -18.71 -7.49
CA THR A 127 9.32 -19.15 -8.16
C THR A 127 8.25 -19.62 -7.15
N ARG A 128 8.68 -20.17 -6.02
CA ARG A 128 7.80 -20.70 -4.97
C ARG A 128 7.63 -19.74 -3.79
N PHE A 129 8.49 -18.74 -3.67
CA PHE A 129 8.45 -17.74 -2.62
C PHE A 129 7.14 -16.97 -2.69
N HIS A 130 6.38 -17.05 -1.61
CA HIS A 130 5.15 -16.29 -1.44
C HIS A 130 4.89 -16.06 0.04
N ILE A 131 4.83 -14.80 0.45
CA ILE A 131 4.41 -14.40 1.79
C ILE A 131 2.93 -13.99 1.72
N PRO A 132 2.04 -14.60 2.52
CA PRO A 132 0.66 -14.15 2.64
C PRO A 132 0.56 -12.72 3.19
N ASN A 133 -0.42 -11.94 2.70
CA ASN A 133 -0.57 -10.53 3.05
C ASN A 133 -0.68 -10.25 4.57
N ASP A 134 -1.29 -11.15 5.33
CA ASP A 134 -1.44 -11.02 6.79
C ASP A 134 -0.12 -11.20 7.54
N GLU A 135 0.72 -12.13 7.06
CA GLU A 135 2.09 -12.30 7.54
C GLU A 135 2.98 -11.12 7.14
N GLU A 136 2.87 -10.61 5.91
CA GLU A 136 3.60 -9.41 5.47
C GLU A 136 3.23 -8.18 6.32
N ALA A 137 1.94 -7.91 6.52
CA ALA A 137 1.45 -6.83 7.37
C ALA A 137 1.96 -6.92 8.81
N LYS A 138 2.08 -8.14 9.33
CA LYS A 138 2.60 -8.41 10.68
C LYS A 138 4.09 -8.10 10.77
N ILE A 139 4.89 -8.52 9.78
CA ILE A 139 6.33 -8.20 9.71
C ILE A 139 6.52 -6.68 9.61
N MET A 140 5.79 -6.01 8.72
CA MET A 140 5.84 -4.55 8.59
C MET A 140 5.49 -3.85 9.89
N GLY A 141 4.44 -4.29 10.59
CA GLY A 141 4.04 -3.71 11.87
C GLY A 141 5.09 -3.85 12.98
N TRP A 142 5.94 -4.87 12.95
CA TRP A 142 7.10 -4.97 13.85
C TRP A 142 8.19 -3.96 13.50
N ILE A 143 8.44 -3.76 12.22
CA ILE A 143 9.44 -2.80 11.73
C ILE A 143 9.03 -1.38 12.08
N ASP A 144 7.77 -1.01 11.87
CA ASP A 144 7.20 0.27 12.32
C ASP A 144 7.34 0.48 13.83
N GLY A 145 7.25 -0.63 14.59
CA GLY A 145 7.42 -0.66 16.04
C GLY A 145 8.88 -0.53 16.49
N GLY A 146 9.82 -0.45 15.56
CA GLY A 146 11.25 -0.24 15.82
C GLY A 146 12.10 -1.52 15.83
N ILE A 147 11.53 -2.69 15.47
CA ILE A 147 12.36 -3.89 15.26
C ILE A 147 13.12 -3.71 13.94
N LYS A 148 14.42 -4.03 13.92
CA LYS A 148 15.20 -3.99 12.68
C LYS A 148 14.66 -5.02 11.67
N PRO A 149 14.68 -4.73 10.36
CA PRO A 149 14.17 -5.66 9.35
C PRO A 149 14.73 -7.09 9.45
N GLU A 150 16.03 -7.24 9.74
CA GLU A 150 16.69 -8.54 9.85
C GLU A 150 16.22 -9.34 11.07
N ASP A 151 16.00 -8.64 12.19
CA ASP A 151 15.48 -9.22 13.43
C ASP A 151 14.00 -9.60 13.26
N ALA A 152 13.21 -8.76 12.58
CA ALA A 152 11.81 -9.03 12.26
C ALA A 152 11.67 -10.25 11.34
N ALA A 153 12.50 -10.35 10.30
CA ALA A 153 12.55 -11.51 9.41
C ALA A 153 12.97 -12.79 10.15
N SER A 154 14.03 -12.73 10.97
CA SER A 154 14.50 -13.87 11.76
C SER A 154 13.45 -14.36 12.74
N LYS A 155 12.78 -13.43 13.43
CA LYS A 155 11.66 -13.73 14.32
C LYS A 155 10.51 -14.39 13.55
N TRP A 156 10.12 -13.81 12.42
CA TRP A 156 9.03 -14.34 11.60
C TRP A 156 9.31 -15.77 11.13
N ILE A 157 10.51 -16.01 10.58
CA ILE A 157 10.96 -17.34 10.15
C ILE A 157 10.86 -18.34 11.31
N GLY A 158 11.30 -17.95 12.51
CA GLY A 158 11.18 -18.78 13.71
C GLY A 158 9.73 -19.10 14.08
N GLU A 159 8.81 -18.14 13.95
CA GLU A 159 7.40 -18.33 14.26
C GLU A 159 6.66 -19.20 13.24
N VAL A 160 7.02 -19.16 11.95
CA VAL A 160 6.32 -19.90 10.89
C VAL A 160 6.99 -21.22 10.50
N LYS A 161 8.19 -21.49 11.02
CA LYS A 161 8.89 -22.75 10.79
C LYS A 161 8.03 -23.95 11.20
N GLY A 162 7.95 -24.94 10.32
CA GLY A 162 7.15 -26.15 10.51
C GLY A 162 5.64 -25.95 10.29
N LYS A 163 5.20 -24.74 9.89
CA LYS A 163 3.77 -24.45 9.63
C LYS A 163 3.40 -24.58 8.15
N GLY A 164 4.33 -24.98 7.28
CA GLY A 164 4.08 -25.19 5.86
C GLY A 164 4.09 -23.91 5.01
N ILE A 165 4.59 -22.79 5.57
CA ILE A 165 4.71 -21.52 4.83
C ILE A 165 6.05 -21.44 4.10
N ILE A 166 7.15 -21.73 4.79
CA ILE A 166 8.52 -21.59 4.25
C ILE A 166 8.97 -22.88 3.56
N GLU A 167 8.53 -24.04 4.05
CA GLU A 167 8.97 -25.34 3.55
C GLU A 167 8.73 -25.52 2.04
N PRO A 168 7.58 -25.11 1.46
CA PRO A 168 7.36 -25.17 0.02
C PRO A 168 8.38 -24.36 -0.80
N TRP A 169 8.98 -23.31 -0.22
CA TRP A 169 9.98 -22.49 -0.92
C TRP A 169 11.31 -23.23 -1.10
N LEU A 170 11.64 -24.14 -0.18
CA LEU A 170 12.92 -24.83 -0.11
C LEU A 170 12.94 -26.19 -0.82
N ALA A 171 11.79 -26.64 -1.32
CA ALA A 171 11.57 -27.98 -1.88
C ALA A 171 12.21 -28.24 -3.25
#